data_AF-A0A7C5IR05-F1
#
_entry.id   AF-A0A7C5IR05-F1
#
_cell.length_a   1.000
_cell.length_b   1.000
_cell.length_c   1.000
_cell.angle_alpha   90.00
_cell.angle_beta   90.00
_cell.angle_gamma   90.00
#
_symmetry.space_group_name_H-M   'P 1'
#
loop_
_entity.id
_entity.type
_entity.pdbx_description
1 polymer ?
#
loop_
_entity_poly.entity_id
_entity_poly.type
_entity_poly.pdbx_seq_one_letter_code
_entity_poly.pdbx_strand_id
1 'polypeptide(L)'
;MAVYNGANLNIYHKNYGKSDELMSLIDKISDTKVREPALFYETRILHELWIGIATSDITRSENAIMELQLLPPETVERIDPVKKIEIFHSSSIASIIAGKPADALRSINLLRTSKPLYMRKDLRQYARILFLVVHYDLGNVDIVETGVKAARISFTRSKVESLYYKSILKMFSRLARSKSPEKTNAAMLDFLKGFSGKTADTWNKMNLYFNIRVWLISKLEKVTFTSALKNKEFSKTIGNDDNATSSHHNAE
;
A
#
# COMPACT_ATOMS: atom_id res chain seq x y z
N MET A 1 1.66 9.71 -24.82
CA MET A 1 2.65 9.79 -23.73
C MET A 1 2.61 11.08 -22.91
N ALA A 2 2.46 12.29 -23.49
CA ALA A 2 2.49 13.55 -22.73
C ALA A 2 1.39 13.70 -21.65
N VAL A 3 0.12 13.42 -22.00
CA VAL A 3 -1.01 13.43 -21.04
C VAL A 3 -0.77 12.45 -19.88
N TYR A 4 -0.20 11.28 -20.18
CA TYR A 4 0.07 10.21 -19.23
C TYR A 4 1.19 10.52 -18.24
N ASN A 5 2.24 11.23 -18.67
CA ASN A 5 3.27 11.73 -17.75
C ASN A 5 2.71 12.83 -16.84
N GLY A 6 1.77 13.65 -17.34
CA GLY A 6 1.04 14.64 -16.55
C GLY A 6 0.18 14.02 -15.44
N ALA A 7 -0.50 12.91 -15.70
CA ALA A 7 -1.27 12.15 -14.70
C ALA A 7 -0.39 11.68 -13.54
N ASN A 8 0.74 11.05 -13.88
CA ASN A 8 1.73 10.58 -12.91
C ASN A 8 2.25 11.75 -12.08
N LEU A 9 2.68 12.84 -12.72
CA LEU A 9 3.16 14.06 -12.04
C LEU A 9 2.09 14.64 -11.11
N ASN A 10 0.83 14.74 -11.53
CA ASN A 10 -0.24 15.29 -10.69
C ASN A 10 -0.55 14.40 -9.48
N ILE A 11 -0.52 13.08 -9.63
CA ILE A 11 -0.65 12.14 -8.51
C ILE A 11 0.55 12.25 -7.56
N TYR A 12 1.78 12.30 -8.10
CA TYR A 12 3.00 12.49 -7.31
C TYR A 12 3.00 13.83 -6.54
N HIS A 13 2.43 14.88 -7.12
CA HIS A 13 2.31 16.21 -6.49
C HIS A 13 1.02 16.40 -5.67
N LYS A 14 0.19 15.36 -5.49
CA LYS A 14 -1.10 15.41 -4.76
C LYS A 14 -2.10 16.44 -5.33
N ASN A 15 -2.02 16.74 -6.62
CA ASN A 15 -2.92 17.65 -7.33
C ASN A 15 -4.15 16.90 -7.88
N TYR A 16 -4.95 16.29 -7.00
CA TYR A 16 -6.01 15.36 -7.40
C TYR A 16 -7.13 15.98 -8.27
N GLY A 17 -7.45 17.26 -8.09
CA GLY A 17 -8.42 17.95 -8.98
C GLY A 17 -7.97 18.04 -10.44
N LYS A 18 -6.65 18.11 -10.68
CA LYS A 18 -6.08 18.04 -12.03
C LYS A 18 -6.01 16.60 -12.55
N SER A 19 -6.05 15.60 -11.66
CA SER A 19 -6.16 14.20 -12.05
C SER A 19 -7.55 13.90 -12.62
N ASP A 20 -8.63 14.43 -12.04
CA ASP A 20 -10.00 14.24 -12.55
C ASP A 20 -10.21 14.88 -13.94
N GLU A 21 -9.71 16.11 -14.13
CA GLU A 21 -9.71 16.78 -15.44
C GLU A 21 -8.97 15.96 -16.50
N LEU A 22 -7.87 15.34 -16.11
CA LEU A 22 -7.03 14.54 -16.98
C LEU A 22 -7.65 13.17 -17.28
N MET A 23 -8.38 12.57 -16.33
CA MET A 23 -9.21 11.38 -16.57
C MET A 23 -10.33 11.67 -17.57
N SER A 24 -10.99 12.82 -17.46
CA SER A 24 -12.00 13.24 -18.46
C SER A 24 -11.40 13.39 -19.87
N LEU A 25 -10.16 13.89 -19.97
CA LEU A 25 -9.45 13.96 -21.25
C LEU A 25 -9.08 12.56 -21.78
N ILE A 26 -8.68 11.65 -20.90
CA ILE A 26 -8.41 10.24 -21.23
C ILE A 26 -9.68 9.58 -21.78
N ASP A 27 -10.83 9.76 -21.15
CA ASP A 27 -12.11 9.20 -21.61
C ASP A 27 -12.49 9.72 -23.02
N LYS A 28 -12.29 11.02 -23.30
CA LYS A 28 -12.50 11.59 -24.63
C LYS A 28 -11.57 11.00 -25.71
N ILE A 29 -10.37 10.58 -25.33
CA ILE A 29 -9.39 9.97 -26.24
C ILE A 29 -9.68 8.47 -26.44
N SER A 30 -10.28 7.81 -25.45
CA SER A 30 -10.63 6.38 -25.50
C SER A 30 -11.57 6.02 -26.65
N ASP A 31 -12.37 6.97 -27.11
CA ASP A 31 -13.37 6.83 -28.18
C ASP A 31 -12.78 6.92 -29.61
N THR A 32 -11.46 7.15 -29.73
CA THR A 32 -10.79 7.22 -31.04
C THR A 32 -10.24 5.86 -31.47
N LYS A 33 -10.73 5.35 -32.61
CA LYS A 33 -10.47 4.00 -33.19
C LYS A 33 -9.00 3.64 -33.52
N VAL A 34 -7.99 4.38 -33.04
CA VAL A 34 -6.59 4.31 -33.54
C VAL A 34 -5.55 4.05 -32.45
N ARG A 35 -5.85 3.36 -31.34
CA ARG A 35 -4.80 2.95 -30.38
C ARG A 35 -4.88 1.50 -29.98
N GLU A 36 -3.72 0.87 -29.84
CA GLU A 36 -3.57 -0.46 -29.25
C GLU A 36 -4.30 -0.50 -27.90
N PRO A 37 -5.42 -1.24 -27.78
CA PRO A 37 -6.35 -1.08 -26.68
C PRO A 37 -5.70 -1.34 -25.30
N ALA A 38 -4.76 -2.28 -25.23
CA ALA A 38 -4.13 -2.71 -23.98
C ALA A 38 -3.35 -1.60 -23.24
N LEU A 39 -2.56 -0.77 -23.94
CA LEU A 39 -1.76 0.30 -23.35
C LEU A 39 -2.64 1.39 -22.69
N PHE A 40 -3.79 1.65 -23.31
CA PHE A 40 -4.74 2.62 -22.80
C PHE A 40 -5.44 2.10 -21.53
N TYR A 41 -5.95 0.86 -21.58
CA TYR A 41 -6.63 0.25 -20.44
C TYR A 41 -5.70 0.07 -19.24
N GLU A 42 -4.48 -0.46 -19.43
CA GLU A 42 -3.57 -0.70 -18.31
C GLU A 42 -3.19 0.61 -17.58
N THR A 43 -3.01 1.69 -18.34
CA THR A 43 -2.61 2.98 -17.77
C THR A 43 -3.78 3.62 -17.04
N ARG A 44 -4.97 3.60 -17.65
CA ARG A 44 -6.20 4.12 -17.07
C ARG A 44 -6.57 3.41 -15.78
N ILE A 45 -6.64 2.08 -15.79
CA ILE A 45 -6.95 1.25 -14.62
C ILE A 45 -5.95 1.54 -13.49
N LEU A 46 -4.66 1.63 -13.81
CA LEU A 46 -3.64 1.93 -12.83
C LEU A 46 -3.82 3.32 -12.21
N HIS A 47 -4.15 4.34 -13.02
CA HIS A 47 -4.42 5.69 -12.52
C HIS A 47 -5.67 5.74 -11.65
N GLU A 48 -6.75 5.09 -12.05
CA GLU A 48 -7.98 5.01 -11.25
C GLU A 48 -7.72 4.36 -9.89
N LEU A 49 -6.95 3.26 -9.88
CA LEU A 49 -6.52 2.62 -8.64
C LEU A 49 -5.68 3.58 -7.79
N TRP A 50 -4.70 4.28 -8.37
CA TRP A 50 -3.84 5.19 -7.62
C TRP A 50 -4.60 6.38 -7.04
N ILE A 51 -5.52 6.97 -7.81
CA ILE A 51 -6.34 8.08 -7.33
C ILE A 51 -7.29 7.58 -6.25
N GLY A 52 -7.95 6.45 -6.47
CA GLY A 52 -8.84 5.83 -5.48
C GLY A 52 -8.13 5.51 -4.16
N ILE A 53 -6.93 4.93 -4.22
CA ILE A 53 -6.09 4.67 -3.03
C ILE A 53 -5.70 6.00 -2.35
N ALA A 54 -5.23 6.98 -3.11
CA ALA A 54 -4.73 8.25 -2.57
C ALA A 54 -5.84 9.09 -1.91
N THR A 55 -7.06 9.02 -2.44
CA THR A 55 -8.24 9.75 -1.94
C THR A 55 -9.09 8.91 -0.99
N SER A 56 -8.78 7.62 -0.81
CA SER A 56 -9.63 6.66 -0.10
C SER A 56 -11.06 6.59 -0.68
N ASP A 57 -11.19 6.76 -2.00
CA ASP A 57 -12.41 6.52 -2.77
C ASP A 57 -12.47 5.03 -3.15
N ILE A 58 -13.26 4.30 -2.36
CA ILE A 58 -13.45 2.86 -2.52
C ILE A 58 -14.20 2.56 -3.82
N THR A 59 -15.23 3.33 -4.14
CA THR A 59 -16.06 3.10 -5.34
C THR A 59 -15.22 3.22 -6.61
N ARG A 60 -14.40 4.27 -6.71
CA ARG A 60 -13.47 4.44 -7.85
C ARG A 60 -12.51 3.25 -7.97
N SER A 61 -11.93 2.83 -6.86
CA SER A 61 -10.97 1.71 -6.86
C SER A 61 -11.63 0.39 -7.24
N GLU A 62 -12.85 0.13 -6.78
CA GLU A 62 -13.62 -1.08 -7.08
C GLU A 62 -14.07 -1.12 -8.54
N ASN A 63 -14.51 0.01 -9.10
CA ASN A 63 -14.86 0.11 -10.51
C ASN A 63 -13.65 -0.23 -11.41
N ALA A 64 -12.46 0.25 -11.06
CA ALA A 64 -11.24 -0.08 -11.81
C ALA A 64 -10.87 -1.57 -11.72
N ILE A 65 -11.07 -2.21 -10.56
CA ILE A 65 -10.86 -3.67 -10.41
C ILE A 65 -11.88 -4.45 -11.22
N MET A 66 -13.15 -4.04 -11.19
CA MET A 66 -14.23 -4.68 -11.94
C MET A 66 -13.98 -4.59 -13.44
N GLU A 67 -13.60 -3.42 -13.95
CA GLU A 67 -13.24 -3.24 -15.35
C GLU A 67 -12.10 -4.17 -15.76
N LEU A 68 -11.02 -4.26 -14.96
CA LEU A 68 -9.91 -5.18 -15.24
C LEU A 68 -10.38 -6.64 -15.37
N GLN A 69 -11.36 -7.06 -14.55
CA GLN A 69 -11.92 -8.41 -14.59
C GLN A 69 -12.82 -8.66 -15.80
N LEU A 70 -13.43 -7.59 -16.34
CA LEU A 70 -14.29 -7.64 -17.52
C LEU A 70 -13.54 -7.49 -18.84
N LEU A 71 -12.24 -7.17 -18.80
CA LEU A 71 -11.41 -7.10 -20.01
C LEU A 71 -11.33 -8.48 -20.68
N PRO A 72 -11.39 -8.54 -22.03
CA PRO A 72 -11.20 -9.79 -22.75
C PRO A 72 -9.82 -10.43 -22.45
N PRO A 73 -9.71 -11.77 -22.35
CA PRO A 73 -8.46 -12.45 -22.05
C PRO A 73 -7.28 -12.02 -22.95
N GLU A 74 -7.52 -11.87 -24.25
CA GLU A 74 -6.54 -11.42 -25.23
C GLU A 74 -6.05 -9.98 -24.97
N THR A 75 -6.87 -9.14 -24.34
CA THR A 75 -6.46 -7.80 -23.90
C THR A 75 -5.59 -7.89 -22.65
N VAL A 76 -5.99 -8.73 -21.69
CA VAL A 76 -5.25 -8.95 -20.44
C VAL A 76 -3.88 -9.58 -20.66
N GLU A 77 -3.72 -10.40 -21.71
CA GLU A 77 -2.43 -10.98 -22.12
C GLU A 77 -1.48 -9.95 -22.74
N ARG A 78 -2.02 -8.91 -23.38
CA ARG A 78 -1.25 -7.82 -24.00
C ARG A 78 -0.83 -6.73 -23.03
N ILE A 79 -1.32 -6.74 -21.79
CA ILE A 79 -0.89 -5.81 -20.74
C ILE A 79 0.61 -6.01 -20.48
N ASP A 80 1.36 -4.91 -20.44
CA ASP A 80 2.78 -4.92 -20.13
C ASP A 80 3.02 -5.64 -18.79
N PRO A 81 3.95 -6.61 -18.73
CA PRO A 81 4.18 -7.39 -17.51
C PRO A 81 4.52 -6.54 -16.29
N VAL A 82 5.22 -5.41 -16.45
CA VAL A 82 5.54 -4.49 -15.33
C VAL A 82 4.27 -3.79 -14.86
N LYS A 83 3.44 -3.31 -15.79
CA LYS A 83 2.13 -2.70 -15.48
C LYS A 83 1.18 -3.67 -14.81
N LYS A 84 1.19 -4.93 -15.24
CA LYS A 84 0.39 -5.99 -14.61
C LYS A 84 0.75 -6.19 -13.13
N ILE A 85 2.05 -6.17 -12.80
CA ILE A 85 2.54 -6.22 -11.41
C ILE A 85 2.08 -4.99 -10.61
N GLU A 86 2.18 -3.79 -11.20
CA GLU A 86 1.71 -2.55 -10.58
C GLU A 86 0.21 -2.57 -10.29
N ILE A 87 -0.59 -2.99 -11.27
CA ILE A 87 -2.04 -3.14 -11.15
C ILE A 87 -2.37 -4.12 -10.03
N PHE A 88 -1.79 -5.32 -10.03
CA PHE A 88 -2.07 -6.31 -8.97
C PHE A 88 -1.68 -5.81 -7.58
N HIS A 89 -0.56 -5.11 -7.46
CA HIS A 89 -0.17 -4.47 -6.21
C HIS A 89 -1.20 -3.42 -5.77
N SER A 90 -1.57 -2.50 -6.67
CA SER A 90 -2.55 -1.45 -6.37
C SER A 90 -3.94 -2.02 -6.07
N SER A 91 -4.42 -3.01 -6.82
CA SER A 91 -5.68 -3.71 -6.52
C SER A 91 -5.68 -4.36 -5.14
N SER A 92 -4.54 -4.91 -4.70
CA SER A 92 -4.44 -5.48 -3.35
C SER A 92 -4.57 -4.41 -2.25
N ILE A 93 -3.96 -3.24 -2.43
CA ILE A 93 -4.07 -2.12 -1.48
C ILE A 93 -5.50 -1.58 -1.47
N ALA A 94 -6.07 -1.34 -2.64
CA ALA A 94 -7.45 -0.89 -2.79
C ALA A 94 -8.42 -1.84 -2.07
N SER A 95 -8.23 -3.15 -2.23
CA SER A 95 -9.05 -4.16 -1.54
C SER A 95 -8.84 -4.17 -0.02
N ILE A 96 -7.62 -3.92 0.47
CA ILE A 96 -7.35 -3.74 1.91
C ILE A 96 -8.07 -2.50 2.45
N ILE A 97 -8.04 -1.38 1.73
CA ILE A 97 -8.77 -0.15 2.08
C ILE A 97 -10.28 -0.43 2.10
N ALA A 98 -10.80 -1.12 1.09
CA ALA A 98 -12.20 -1.51 1.01
C ALA A 98 -12.65 -2.52 2.09
N GLY A 99 -11.72 -3.09 2.88
CA GLY A 99 -12.06 -4.13 3.85
C GLY A 99 -12.44 -5.46 3.19
N LYS A 100 -11.92 -5.75 2.00
CA LYS A 100 -12.18 -6.96 1.20
C LYS A 100 -10.96 -7.89 1.19
N PRO A 101 -10.72 -8.68 2.26
CA PRO A 101 -9.50 -9.47 2.41
C PRO A 101 -9.36 -10.59 1.36
N ALA A 102 -10.47 -11.19 0.91
CA ALA A 102 -10.45 -12.23 -0.12
C ALA A 102 -9.92 -11.69 -1.46
N ASP A 103 -10.37 -10.49 -1.85
CA ASP A 103 -9.93 -9.84 -3.09
C ASP A 103 -8.48 -9.37 -2.97
N ALA A 104 -8.09 -8.85 -1.80
CA ALA A 104 -6.69 -8.52 -1.52
C ALA A 104 -5.77 -9.73 -1.69
N LEU A 105 -6.13 -10.89 -1.11
CA LEU A 105 -5.36 -12.12 -1.23
C LEU A 105 -5.30 -12.64 -2.67
N ARG A 106 -6.39 -12.51 -3.43
CA ARG A 106 -6.42 -12.87 -4.86
C ARG A 106 -5.37 -12.07 -5.63
N SER A 107 -5.36 -10.75 -5.48
CA SER A 107 -4.38 -9.86 -6.14
C SER A 107 -2.95 -10.10 -5.66
N ILE A 108 -2.73 -10.34 -4.36
CA ILE A 108 -1.42 -10.69 -3.80
C ILE A 108 -0.90 -12.01 -4.38
N ASN A 109 -1.76 -13.01 -4.54
CA ASN A 109 -1.38 -14.29 -5.13
C ASN A 109 -1.00 -14.14 -6.60
N LEU A 110 -1.76 -13.38 -7.39
CA LEU A 110 -1.42 -13.05 -8.78
C LEU A 110 -0.05 -12.34 -8.87
N LEU A 111 0.22 -11.40 -7.96
CA LEU A 111 1.51 -10.71 -7.87
C LEU A 111 2.66 -11.68 -7.54
N ARG A 112 2.44 -12.64 -6.65
CA ARG A 112 3.43 -13.63 -6.22
C ARG A 112 3.71 -14.71 -7.28
N THR A 113 2.70 -15.10 -8.06
CA THR A 113 2.81 -16.16 -9.08
C THR A 113 3.16 -15.62 -10.47
N SER A 114 3.08 -14.29 -10.68
CA SER A 114 3.52 -13.64 -11.91
C SER A 114 4.94 -14.05 -12.31
N LYS A 115 5.17 -14.24 -13.62
CA LYS A 115 6.49 -14.66 -14.15
C LYS A 115 7.58 -13.73 -13.61
N PRO A 116 8.74 -14.27 -13.20
CA PRO A 116 9.78 -13.47 -12.56
C PRO A 116 10.33 -12.44 -13.53
N LEU A 117 9.87 -11.19 -13.40
CA LEU A 117 10.52 -10.06 -14.04
C LEU A 117 11.67 -9.62 -13.15
N TYR A 118 12.86 -9.43 -13.72
CA TYR A 118 13.95 -8.79 -12.97
C TYR A 118 13.55 -7.37 -12.51
N MET A 119 12.61 -6.75 -13.23
CA MET A 119 11.97 -5.49 -12.90
C MET A 119 10.94 -5.65 -11.75
N ARG A 120 10.82 -4.63 -10.90
CA ARG A 120 9.88 -4.54 -9.76
C ARG A 120 9.98 -5.64 -8.69
N LYS A 121 11.21 -6.07 -8.39
CA LYS A 121 11.48 -6.97 -7.25
C LYS A 121 10.96 -6.40 -5.92
N ASP A 122 11.01 -5.08 -5.76
CA ASP A 122 10.43 -4.32 -4.65
C ASP A 122 8.96 -4.67 -4.40
N LEU A 123 8.08 -4.57 -5.42
CA LEU A 123 6.66 -4.89 -5.27
C LEU A 123 6.40 -6.34 -4.88
N ARG A 124 7.16 -7.29 -5.43
CA ARG A 124 7.00 -8.71 -5.05
C ARG A 124 7.46 -8.97 -3.62
N GLN A 125 8.45 -8.21 -3.13
CA GLN A 125 8.82 -8.28 -1.73
C GLN A 125 7.77 -7.63 -0.84
N TYR A 126 7.19 -6.54 -1.31
CA TYR A 126 6.10 -5.87 -0.63
C TYR A 126 4.83 -6.71 -0.56
N ALA A 127 4.54 -7.52 -1.59
CA ALA A 127 3.43 -8.48 -1.60
C ALA A 127 3.44 -9.43 -0.39
N ARG A 128 4.63 -9.78 0.12
CA ARG A 128 4.78 -10.62 1.32
C ARG A 128 4.41 -9.86 2.59
N ILE A 129 4.66 -8.56 2.64
CA ILE A 129 4.23 -7.71 3.76
C ILE A 129 2.71 -7.56 3.72
N LEU A 130 2.13 -7.30 2.54
CA LEU A 130 0.68 -7.23 2.38
C LEU A 130 0.00 -8.54 2.75
N PHE A 131 0.60 -9.69 2.41
CA PHE A 131 0.13 -10.99 2.85
C PHE A 131 0.07 -11.10 4.38
N LEU A 132 1.11 -10.63 5.09
CA LEU A 132 1.12 -10.59 6.55
C LEU A 132 0.06 -9.65 7.13
N VAL A 133 -0.11 -8.47 6.53
CA VAL A 133 -1.15 -7.49 6.90
C VAL A 133 -2.54 -8.13 6.83
N VAL A 134 -2.89 -8.73 5.68
CA VAL A 134 -4.23 -9.29 5.47
C VAL A 134 -4.49 -10.47 6.38
N HIS A 135 -3.52 -11.38 6.53
CA HIS A 135 -3.70 -12.53 7.44
C HIS A 135 -3.74 -12.12 8.91
N TYR A 136 -3.01 -11.08 9.31
CA TYR A 136 -3.12 -10.52 10.65
C TYR A 136 -4.51 -9.93 10.89
N ASP A 137 -5.04 -9.16 9.93
CA ASP A 137 -6.38 -8.56 10.03
C ASP A 137 -7.50 -9.61 10.08
N LEU A 138 -7.27 -10.78 9.49
CA LEU A 138 -8.17 -11.95 9.58
C LEU A 138 -8.00 -12.77 10.89
N GLY A 139 -7.05 -12.42 11.76
CA GLY A 139 -6.75 -13.19 12.98
C GLY A 139 -5.99 -14.49 12.74
N ASN A 140 -5.46 -14.73 11.53
CA ASN A 140 -4.76 -15.95 11.14
C ASN A 140 -3.31 -15.98 11.64
N VAL A 141 -3.10 -15.96 12.95
CA VAL A 141 -1.77 -15.80 13.58
C VAL A 141 -0.76 -16.88 13.18
N ASP A 142 -1.19 -18.14 12.97
CA ASP A 142 -0.32 -19.23 12.54
C ASP A 142 0.22 -19.00 11.11
N ILE A 143 -0.62 -18.44 10.24
CA ILE A 143 -0.25 -18.06 8.87
C ILE A 143 0.70 -16.87 8.91
N VAL A 144 0.49 -15.91 9.82
CA VAL A 144 1.40 -14.78 10.03
C VAL A 144 2.78 -15.29 10.47
N GLU A 145 2.85 -16.22 11.43
CA GLU A 145 4.14 -16.77 11.88
C GLU A 145 4.90 -17.47 10.75
N THR A 146 4.22 -18.34 10.01
CA THR A 146 4.80 -19.06 8.88
C THR A 146 5.20 -18.10 7.76
N GLY A 147 4.35 -17.10 7.49
CA GLY A 147 4.60 -16.05 6.50
C GLY A 147 5.83 -15.22 6.83
N VAL A 148 6.09 -14.91 8.11
CA VAL A 148 7.29 -14.18 8.53
C VAL A 148 8.55 -14.97 8.20
N LYS A 149 8.56 -16.29 8.44
CA LYS A 149 9.69 -17.17 8.10
C LYS A 149 9.95 -17.15 6.59
N ALA A 150 8.91 -17.31 5.78
CA ALA A 150 9.00 -17.27 4.32
C ALA A 150 9.47 -15.90 3.78
N ALA A 151 8.97 -14.80 4.35
CA ALA A 151 9.37 -13.45 3.96
C ALA A 151 10.84 -13.18 4.29
N ARG A 152 11.31 -13.59 5.48
CA ARG A 152 12.72 -13.45 5.88
C ARG A 152 13.65 -14.14 4.90
N ILE A 153 13.38 -15.39 4.55
CA ILE A 153 14.17 -16.16 3.57
C ILE A 153 14.22 -15.43 2.22
N SER A 154 13.09 -14.90 1.77
CA SER A 154 13.03 -14.19 0.48
C SER A 154 13.81 -12.87 0.49
N PHE A 155 13.75 -12.11 1.58
CA PHE A 155 14.47 -10.83 1.72
C PHE A 155 15.98 -11.06 1.73
N THR A 156 16.45 -12.07 2.47
CA THR A 156 17.87 -12.48 2.46
C THR A 156 18.33 -12.88 1.06
N ARG A 157 17.58 -13.75 0.37
CA ARG A 157 17.93 -14.17 -1.01
C ARG A 157 17.96 -13.02 -2.01
N SER A 158 17.12 -12.01 -1.80
CA SER A 158 17.03 -10.85 -2.71
C SER A 158 17.97 -9.71 -2.32
N LYS A 159 18.85 -9.91 -1.32
CA LYS A 159 19.75 -8.89 -0.76
C LYS A 159 19.00 -7.60 -0.37
N VAL A 160 17.76 -7.75 0.09
CA VAL A 160 16.95 -6.64 0.60
C VAL A 160 17.39 -6.36 2.02
N GLU A 161 18.40 -5.51 2.15
CA GLU A 161 19.02 -5.15 3.43
C GLU A 161 18.51 -3.79 3.92
N SER A 162 17.21 -3.70 4.14
CA SER A 162 16.63 -2.51 4.79
C SER A 162 16.35 -2.79 6.26
N LEU A 163 16.83 -1.91 7.14
CA LEU A 163 16.42 -1.88 8.54
C LEU A 163 14.89 -1.83 8.67
N TYR A 164 14.22 -1.10 7.78
CA TYR A 164 12.77 -1.00 7.74
C TYR A 164 12.09 -2.36 7.56
N TYR A 165 12.47 -3.11 6.54
CA TYR A 165 11.91 -4.44 6.28
C TYR A 165 12.21 -5.44 7.40
N LYS A 166 13.42 -5.38 7.99
CA LYS A 166 13.78 -6.19 9.16
C LYS A 166 12.89 -5.85 10.37
N SER A 167 12.64 -4.57 10.62
CA SER A 167 11.75 -4.10 11.69
C SER A 167 10.30 -4.53 11.47
N ILE A 168 9.79 -4.49 10.23
CA ILE A 168 8.45 -5.00 9.90
C ILE A 168 8.33 -6.49 10.24
N LEU A 169 9.29 -7.32 9.80
CA LEU A 169 9.25 -8.75 10.09
C LEU A 169 9.41 -9.06 11.57
N LYS A 170 10.22 -8.27 12.30
CA LYS A 170 10.33 -8.38 13.76
C LYS A 170 9.00 -8.06 14.44
N MET A 171 8.33 -7.00 14.00
CA MET A 171 7.01 -6.61 14.50
C MET A 171 5.99 -7.74 14.27
N PHE A 172 5.80 -8.21 13.02
CA PHE A 172 4.86 -9.31 12.74
C PHE A 172 5.18 -10.60 13.50
N SER A 173 6.47 -10.90 13.71
CA SER A 173 6.88 -12.03 14.54
C SER A 173 6.45 -11.90 16.00
N ARG A 174 6.42 -10.68 16.54
CA ARG A 174 5.92 -10.41 17.89
C ARG A 174 4.39 -10.46 17.90
N LEU A 175 3.74 -9.90 16.89
CA LEU A 175 2.28 -9.92 16.76
C LEU A 175 1.74 -11.36 16.74
N ALA A 176 2.32 -12.25 15.93
CA ALA A 176 1.89 -13.65 15.85
C ALA A 176 2.06 -14.44 17.16
N ARG A 177 3.00 -14.04 18.02
CA ARG A 177 3.30 -14.71 19.30
C ARG A 177 2.65 -14.05 20.51
N SER A 178 2.00 -12.89 20.32
CA SER A 178 1.41 -12.14 21.41
C SER A 178 0.09 -12.76 21.83
N LYS A 179 -0.02 -13.11 23.11
CA LYS A 179 -1.24 -13.69 23.70
C LYS A 179 -2.11 -12.66 24.45
N SER A 180 -1.69 -11.41 24.49
CA SER A 180 -2.41 -10.34 25.19
C SER A 180 -2.42 -9.04 24.38
N PRO A 181 -3.49 -8.23 24.49
CA PRO A 181 -3.58 -6.93 23.80
C PRO A 181 -2.43 -5.99 24.15
N GLU A 182 -1.92 -6.01 25.38
CA GLU A 182 -0.82 -5.14 25.83
C GLU A 182 0.47 -5.46 25.08
N LYS A 183 0.79 -6.75 24.90
CA LYS A 183 1.98 -7.18 24.14
C LYS A 183 1.85 -6.85 22.66
N THR A 184 0.64 -6.99 22.10
CA THR A 184 0.31 -6.60 20.74
C THR A 184 0.54 -5.11 20.53
N ASN A 185 -0.04 -4.27 21.39
CA ASN A 185 0.09 -2.82 21.32
C ASN A 185 1.55 -2.38 21.52
N ALA A 186 2.26 -2.97 22.48
CA ALA A 186 3.67 -2.72 22.69
C ALA A 186 4.51 -3.05 21.44
N ALA A 187 4.22 -4.14 20.73
CA ALA A 187 4.92 -4.49 19.50
C ALA A 187 4.73 -3.46 18.37
N MET A 188 3.52 -2.91 18.23
CA MET A 188 3.21 -1.86 17.26
C MET A 188 3.85 -0.52 17.64
N LEU A 189 3.76 -0.14 18.92
CA LEU A 189 4.35 1.09 19.44
C LEU A 189 5.88 1.08 19.33
N ASP A 190 6.53 -0.05 19.66
CA ASP A 190 7.99 -0.18 19.53
C ASP A 190 8.44 -0.04 18.08
N PHE A 191 7.66 -0.56 17.13
CA PHE A 191 7.93 -0.36 15.71
C PHE A 191 7.85 1.14 15.36
N LEU A 192 6.77 1.83 15.74
CA LEU A 192 6.60 3.25 15.46
C LEU A 192 7.70 4.11 16.10
N LYS A 193 8.05 3.84 17.36
CA LYS A 193 9.16 4.49 18.08
C LYS A 193 10.52 4.25 17.42
N GLY A 194 10.75 3.06 16.85
CA GLY A 194 11.99 2.78 16.10
C GLY A 194 12.21 3.68 14.87
N PHE A 195 11.17 4.40 14.44
CA PHE A 195 11.21 5.37 13.34
C PHE A 195 10.72 6.77 13.78
N SER A 196 10.63 7.05 15.09
CA SER A 196 10.40 8.40 15.58
C SER A 196 11.57 9.30 15.17
N GLY A 197 11.29 10.55 14.82
CA GLY A 197 12.29 11.49 14.31
C GLY A 197 12.71 11.28 12.84
N LYS A 198 12.14 10.30 12.12
CA LYS A 198 12.28 10.25 10.67
C LYS A 198 11.45 11.36 10.02
N THR A 199 12.05 12.04 9.03
CA THR A 199 11.38 13.10 8.27
C THR A 199 10.14 12.58 7.55
N ALA A 200 9.20 13.48 7.23
CA ALA A 200 8.04 13.15 6.42
C ALA A 200 8.44 12.48 5.08
N ASP A 201 9.51 12.93 4.45
CA ASP A 201 10.05 12.33 3.22
C ASP A 201 10.54 10.90 3.40
N THR A 202 11.15 10.60 4.55
CA THR A 202 11.58 9.24 4.87
C THR A 202 10.38 8.32 5.04
N TRP A 203 9.34 8.79 5.73
CA TRP A 203 8.07 8.07 5.85
C TRP A 203 7.38 7.90 4.50
N ASN A 204 7.37 8.93 3.65
CA ASN A 204 6.81 8.83 2.30
C ASN A 204 7.50 7.74 1.47
N LYS A 205 8.84 7.64 1.55
CA LYS A 205 9.60 6.57 0.89
C LYS A 205 9.32 5.19 1.48
N MET A 206 9.19 5.08 2.81
CA MET A 206 8.89 3.82 3.50
C MET A 206 7.44 3.33 3.26
N ASN A 207 6.52 4.27 3.14
CA ASN A 207 5.09 4.03 2.90
C ASN A 207 4.73 3.98 1.40
N LEU A 208 5.73 4.10 0.52
CA LEU A 208 5.53 4.19 -0.94
C LEU A 208 4.62 3.08 -1.48
N TYR A 209 4.75 1.87 -0.92
CA TYR A 209 4.01 0.70 -1.38
C TYR A 209 2.80 0.35 -0.50
N PHE A 210 2.73 0.85 0.72
CA PHE A 210 1.54 0.78 1.59
C PHE A 210 1.82 1.58 2.85
N ASN A 211 0.80 2.28 3.35
CA ASN A 211 0.93 3.11 4.53
C ASN A 211 0.84 2.27 5.82
N ILE A 212 1.91 1.51 6.11
CA ILE A 212 1.99 0.64 7.29
C ILE A 212 1.79 1.45 8.58
N ARG A 213 2.24 2.70 8.60
CA ARG A 213 2.08 3.60 9.74
C ARG A 213 0.61 3.85 10.05
N VAL A 214 -0.18 4.28 9.06
CA VAL A 214 -1.62 4.52 9.26
C VAL A 214 -2.35 3.22 9.54
N TRP A 215 -1.92 2.10 8.96
CA TRP A 215 -2.48 0.79 9.29
C TRP A 215 -2.27 0.45 10.77
N LEU A 216 -1.06 0.63 11.32
CA LEU A 216 -0.78 0.39 12.74
C LEU A 216 -1.60 1.29 13.65
N ILE A 217 -1.70 2.58 13.32
CA ILE A 217 -2.52 3.53 14.07
C ILE A 217 -3.99 3.06 14.07
N SER A 218 -4.51 2.58 12.94
CA SER A 218 -5.89 2.08 12.89
C SER A 218 -6.13 0.90 13.84
N LYS A 219 -5.13 0.02 14.02
CA LYS A 219 -5.20 -1.08 14.99
C LYS A 219 -5.13 -0.62 16.44
N LEU A 220 -4.24 0.30 16.75
CA LEU A 220 -4.08 0.86 18.10
C LEU A 220 -5.36 1.62 18.54
N GLU A 221 -5.94 2.40 17.63
CA GLU A 221 -7.15 3.20 17.86
C GLU A 221 -8.45 2.42 17.65
N LYS A 222 -8.37 1.14 17.23
CA LYS A 222 -9.51 0.26 16.95
C LYS A 222 -10.52 0.87 15.95
N VAL A 223 -10.02 1.57 14.93
CA VAL A 223 -10.81 2.12 13.82
C VAL A 223 -10.53 1.36 12.53
N THR A 224 -11.41 1.53 11.53
CA THR A 224 -11.12 0.95 10.21
C THR A 224 -9.90 1.64 9.58
N PHE A 225 -9.18 0.90 8.73
CA PHE A 225 -8.02 1.46 8.03
C PHE A 225 -8.40 2.66 7.14
N THR A 226 -9.56 2.60 6.48
CA THR A 226 -10.11 3.71 5.67
C THR A 226 -10.45 4.93 6.51
N SER A 227 -11.07 4.74 7.68
CA SER A 227 -11.32 5.84 8.62
C SER A 227 -10.01 6.49 9.04
N ALA A 228 -8.96 5.69 9.27
CA ALA A 228 -7.65 6.22 9.63
C ALA A 228 -6.97 6.97 8.47
N LEU A 229 -7.10 6.50 7.22
CA LEU A 229 -6.55 7.19 6.04
C LEU A 229 -7.21 8.56 5.79
N LYS A 230 -8.53 8.68 6.05
CA LYS A 230 -9.27 9.93 5.87
C LYS A 230 -9.01 10.96 6.98
N ASN A 231 -8.46 10.53 8.11
CA ASN A 231 -8.21 11.41 9.24
C ASN A 231 -6.87 12.17 9.08
N LYS A 232 -6.95 13.49 8.91
CA LYS A 232 -5.78 14.38 8.77
C LYS A 232 -4.90 14.39 10.03
N GLU A 233 -5.44 14.13 11.21
CA GLU A 233 -4.65 14.09 12.44
C GLU A 233 -3.67 12.93 12.45
N PHE A 234 -4.07 11.74 11.96
CA PHE A 234 -3.17 10.58 11.85
C PHE A 234 -2.05 10.78 10.82
N SER A 235 -2.22 11.74 9.89
CA SER A 235 -1.16 12.16 8.98
C SER A 235 -0.13 13.11 9.63
N LYS A 236 -0.48 13.75 10.76
CA LYS A 236 0.36 14.74 11.48
C LYS A 236 1.03 14.18 12.74
N THR A 237 0.43 13.24 13.46
CA THR A 237 0.79 12.86 14.85
C THR A 237 2.04 11.97 15.05
N ILE A 238 3.15 12.21 14.35
CA ILE A 238 4.48 11.78 14.85
C ILE A 238 5.50 12.82 14.42
N GLY A 239 5.76 13.77 15.33
CA GLY A 239 6.67 14.90 15.16
C GLY A 239 6.63 15.94 16.29
N ASN A 240 5.77 15.80 17.31
CA ASN A 240 5.58 16.82 18.36
C ASN A 240 5.86 16.31 19.79
N ASP A 241 6.73 15.30 19.97
CA ASP A 241 7.19 14.90 21.31
C ASP A 241 8.48 15.64 21.75
N ASP A 242 8.86 16.73 21.07
CA ASP A 242 10.03 17.55 21.47
C ASP A 242 9.69 18.74 22.37
N ASN A 243 8.42 18.90 22.81
CA ASN A 243 8.00 20.03 23.68
C ASN A 243 7.44 19.63 25.05
N ALA A 244 7.65 18.39 25.50
CA ALA A 244 7.19 17.92 26.81
C ALA A 244 8.35 17.59 27.77
N THR A 245 9.40 18.41 27.79
CA THR A 245 10.41 18.44 28.89
C THR A 245 11.03 19.83 29.00
N SER A 246 10.25 20.83 29.38
CA SER A 246 10.77 22.11 29.92
C SER A 246 9.72 22.87 30.72
N SER A 247 9.03 22.20 31.63
CA SER A 247 8.19 22.89 32.63
C SER A 247 8.06 22.10 33.93
N HIS A 248 9.18 21.64 34.49
CA HIS A 248 9.28 21.31 35.92
C HIS A 248 10.72 21.45 36.42
N HIS A 249 11.09 22.67 36.81
CA HIS A 249 11.95 23.04 37.94
C HIS A 249 11.49 24.46 38.31
N ASN A 250 10.46 24.60 39.16
CA ASN A 250 10.58 24.96 40.59
C ASN A 250 11.66 26.06 40.79
N ALA A 251 11.31 27.33 41.03
CA ALA A 251 10.55 27.81 42.20
C ALA A 251 11.08 27.17 43.50
N GLU A 252 12.25 27.64 43.93
CA GLU A 252 12.56 28.15 45.27
C GLU A 252 13.94 28.83 45.25
#